data_AF-A0A2V5XLT5-F1
#
_entry.id   AF-A0A2V5XLT5-F1
#
_cell.length_a   1.000
_cell.length_b   1.000
_cell.length_c   1.000
_cell.angle_alpha   90.00
_cell.angle_beta   90.00
_cell.angle_gamma   90.00
#
_symmetry.space_group_name_H-M   'P 1'
#
loop_
_entity.id
_entity.type
_entity.pdbx_description
1 polymer ?
#
loop_
_entity_poly.entity_id
_entity_poly.type
_entity_poly.pdbx_seq_one_letter_code
_entity_poly.pdbx_strand_id
1 'polypeptide(L)'
;IAVAALRAAVPARQLVVIDEIGPMEIRSATFRDAVNEVLDSRAPVLATITARSFPLTDAIKKRPDVTMIEVRPNNRDQLVTELSDRLMA
;
A
#
# COMPACT_ATOMS: atom_id res chain seq x y z
N ILE A 1 -15.79 -5.93 0.95
CA ILE A 1 -15.67 -4.49 0.59
C ILE A 1 -14.26 -4.19 0.09
N ALA A 2 -13.20 -4.34 0.90
CA ALA A 2 -11.81 -4.06 0.49
C ALA A 2 -11.37 -4.75 -0.81
N VAL A 3 -11.52 -6.08 -0.93
CA VAL A 3 -11.13 -6.86 -2.13
C VAL A 3 -11.79 -6.33 -3.41
N ALA A 4 -13.09 -6.04 -3.37
CA ALA A 4 -13.82 -5.55 -4.54
C ALA A 4 -13.34 -4.16 -4.96
N ALA A 5 -13.06 -3.28 -3.99
CA ALA A 5 -12.52 -1.95 -4.25
C ALA A 5 -11.11 -2.01 -4.88
N LEU A 6 -10.21 -2.85 -4.32
CA LEU A 6 -8.87 -3.07 -4.86
C LEU A 6 -8.92 -3.52 -6.32
N ARG A 7 -9.76 -4.52 -6.62
CA ARG A 7 -9.93 -5.05 -7.98
C ARG A 7 -10.56 -4.06 -8.96
N ALA A 8 -11.45 -3.20 -8.49
CA ALA A 8 -12.05 -2.16 -9.32
C ALA A 8 -11.07 -1.01 -9.63
N ALA A 9 -10.12 -0.73 -8.73
CA ALA A 9 -9.18 0.36 -8.91
C ALA A 9 -8.09 0.06 -9.97
N VAL A 10 -7.71 -1.21 -10.12
CA VAL A 10 -6.73 -1.67 -11.13
C VAL A 10 -7.08 -1.22 -12.56
N PRO A 11 -8.26 -1.54 -13.12
CA PRO A 11 -8.62 -1.11 -14.48
C PRO A 11 -8.84 0.40 -14.59
N ALA A 12 -9.26 1.06 -13.50
CA ALA A 12 -9.49 2.51 -13.47
C ALA A 12 -8.18 3.31 -13.48
N ARG A 13 -7.03 2.67 -13.16
CA ARG A 13 -5.70 3.30 -13.04
C ARG A 13 -5.71 4.51 -12.10
N GLN A 14 -6.57 4.47 -11.10
CA GLN A 14 -6.69 5.49 -10.07
C GLN A 14 -5.72 5.17 -8.92
N LEU A 15 -5.41 6.19 -8.12
CA LEU A 15 -4.67 6.02 -6.87
C LEU A 15 -5.41 5.05 -5.95
N VAL A 16 -4.74 3.97 -5.56
CA VAL A 16 -5.23 3.02 -4.57
C VAL A 16 -4.70 3.41 -3.20
N VAL A 17 -5.60 3.69 -2.26
CA VAL A 17 -5.24 3.96 -0.86
C VAL A 17 -5.61 2.77 0.01
N ILE A 18 -4.64 2.24 0.76
CA ILE A 18 -4.82 1.10 1.67
C ILE A 18 -4.37 1.48 3.08
N ASP A 19 -5.31 1.47 4.03
CA ASP A 19 -5.04 1.69 5.44
C ASP A 19 -5.71 0.56 6.24
N GLU A 20 -5.04 -0.52 6.68
CA GLU A 20 -3.61 -0.89 6.72
C GLU A 20 -3.40 -2.26 6.04
N ILE A 21 -2.17 -2.57 5.58
CA ILE A 21 -1.71 -3.93 5.31
C ILE A 21 -1.16 -4.52 6.61
N GLY A 22 -2.07 -5.00 7.47
CA GLY A 22 -1.78 -5.42 8.83
C GLY A 22 -1.97 -6.93 9.10
N PRO A 23 -1.63 -7.40 10.31
CA PRO A 23 -1.72 -8.80 10.70
C PRO A 23 -3.12 -9.41 10.58
N MET A 24 -4.16 -8.58 10.72
CA MET A 24 -5.55 -9.03 10.65
C MET A 24 -5.95 -9.32 9.20
N GLU A 25 -5.58 -8.43 8.29
CA GLU A 25 -5.94 -8.45 6.88
C GLU A 25 -5.18 -9.55 6.14
N ILE A 26 -3.89 -9.74 6.44
CA ILE A 26 -3.06 -10.76 5.78
C ILE A 26 -3.46 -12.21 6.13
N ARG A 27 -4.39 -12.43 7.06
CA ARG A 27 -4.97 -13.77 7.29
C ARG A 27 -5.96 -14.18 6.19
N SER A 28 -6.50 -13.22 5.45
CA SER A 28 -7.41 -13.48 4.34
C SER A 28 -6.61 -13.72 3.05
N ALA A 29 -6.66 -14.95 2.53
CA ALA A 29 -6.03 -15.29 1.25
C ALA A 29 -6.49 -14.35 0.12
N THR A 30 -7.80 -14.11 0.03
CA THR A 30 -8.38 -13.23 -0.99
C THR A 30 -7.89 -11.77 -0.87
N PHE A 31 -7.64 -11.29 0.36
CA PHE A 31 -7.07 -9.96 0.56
C PHE A 31 -5.62 -9.90 0.09
N ARG A 32 -4.82 -10.92 0.41
CA ARG A 32 -3.43 -11.01 -0.03
C ARG A 32 -3.32 -11.02 -1.55
N ASP A 33 -4.18 -11.80 -2.21
CA ASP A 33 -4.22 -11.89 -3.67
C ASP A 33 -4.60 -10.53 -4.28
N ALA A 34 -5.62 -9.86 -3.73
CA ALA A 34 -6.03 -8.54 -4.21
C ALA A 34 -4.95 -7.46 -4.01
N VAL A 35 -4.20 -7.50 -2.90
CA VAL A 35 -3.06 -6.59 -2.68
C VAL A 35 -1.95 -6.85 -3.71
N ASN A 36 -1.61 -8.11 -3.96
CA ASN A 36 -0.61 -8.45 -4.98
C ASN A 36 -1.07 -8.04 -6.38
N GLU A 37 -2.34 -8.28 -6.74
CA GLU A 37 -2.93 -7.84 -8.01
C GLU A 37 -2.81 -6.33 -8.21
N VAL A 38 -3.02 -5.54 -7.14
CA VAL A 38 -2.85 -4.07 -7.18
C VAL A 38 -1.39 -3.67 -7.30
N LEU A 39 -0.50 -4.27 -6.51
CA LEU A 39 0.94 -3.97 -6.53
C LEU A 39 1.61 -4.37 -7.86
N ASP A 40 1.10 -5.40 -8.55
CA ASP A 40 1.60 -5.84 -9.85
C ASP A 40 0.94 -5.07 -11.02
N SER A 41 0.03 -4.15 -10.73
CA SER A 41 -0.63 -3.32 -11.73
C SER A 41 0.16 -2.04 -12.05
N ARG A 42 -0.39 -1.23 -12.97
CA ARG A 42 0.13 0.11 -13.26
C ARG A 42 -0.56 1.22 -12.44
N ALA A 43 -1.45 0.86 -11.51
CA ALA A 43 -2.12 1.84 -10.67
C ALA A 43 -1.14 2.34 -9.58
N PRO A 44 -1.06 3.65 -9.30
CA PRO A 44 -0.28 4.14 -8.18
C PRO A 44 -0.90 3.69 -6.85
N VAL A 45 -0.07 3.34 -5.87
CA VAL A 45 -0.50 2.81 -4.58
C VAL A 45 0.11 3.61 -3.44
N LEU A 46 -0.74 4.06 -2.52
CA LEU A 46 -0.35 4.58 -1.22
C LEU A 46 -0.90 3.65 -0.14
N ALA A 47 -0.02 3.03 0.65
CA ALA A 47 -0.43 2.08 1.67
C ALA A 47 0.32 2.28 2.99
N THR A 48 -0.39 2.08 4.10
CA THR A 48 0.25 1.84 5.40
C THR A 48 0.49 0.34 5.56
N ILE A 49 1.64 -0.04 6.12
CA ILE A 49 2.03 -1.43 6.30
C ILE A 49 2.63 -1.62 7.69
N THR A 50 2.26 -2.72 8.34
CA THR A 50 2.74 -2.99 9.70
C THR A 50 4.27 -3.04 9.76
N ALA A 51 4.86 -2.37 10.77
CA ALA A 51 6.31 -2.39 10.98
C ALA A 51 6.82 -3.79 11.36
N ARG A 52 5.98 -4.60 12.03
CA ARG A 52 6.32 -5.98 12.42
C ARG A 52 6.61 -6.84 11.19
N SER A 53 7.57 -7.76 11.33
CA SER A 53 7.96 -8.70 10.28
C SER A 53 6.90 -9.81 10.14
N PHE A 54 6.44 -9.99 8.89
CA PHE A 54 5.65 -11.13 8.44
C PHE A 54 6.09 -11.47 7.01
N PRO A 55 6.04 -12.75 6.58
CA PRO A 55 6.52 -13.13 5.25
C PRO A 55 5.95 -12.30 4.10
N LEU A 56 4.66 -11.98 4.13
CA LEU A 56 4.03 -11.15 3.10
C LEU A 56 4.47 -9.69 3.17
N THR A 57 4.46 -9.08 4.36
CA THR A 57 4.76 -7.66 4.50
C THR A 57 6.24 -7.39 4.23
N ASP A 58 7.11 -8.34 4.58
CA ASP A 58 8.54 -8.28 4.28
C ASP A 58 8.80 -8.43 2.78
N ALA A 59 8.03 -9.28 2.07
CA ALA A 59 8.11 -9.36 0.62
C ALA A 59 7.72 -8.03 -0.04
N ILE A 60 6.62 -7.41 0.40
CA ILE A 60 6.18 -6.10 -0.09
C ILE A 60 7.25 -5.02 0.17
N LYS A 61 7.80 -4.96 1.39
CA LYS A 61 8.84 -3.98 1.78
C LYS A 61 10.14 -4.10 0.96
N LYS A 62 10.42 -5.30 0.42
CA LYS A 62 11.64 -5.60 -0.35
C LYS A 62 11.47 -5.42 -1.85
N ARG A 63 10.25 -5.12 -2.34
CA ARG A 63 10.05 -4.96 -3.77
C ARG A 63 10.85 -3.76 -4.30
N PRO A 64 11.48 -3.87 -5.48
CA PRO A 64 12.30 -2.80 -6.04
C PRO A 64 11.48 -1.59 -6.52
N ASP A 65 10.18 -1.78 -6.75
CA ASP A 65 9.22 -0.74 -7.17
C ASP A 65 8.51 -0.06 -5.99
N VAL A 66 8.86 -0.40 -4.75
CA VAL A 66 8.26 0.18 -3.54
C VAL A 66 9.21 1.20 -2.92
N THR A 67 8.71 2.40 -2.67
CA THR A 67 9.37 3.40 -1.82
C THR A 67 8.86 3.23 -0.38
N MET A 68 9.71 2.73 0.51
CA MET A 68 9.38 2.58 1.93
C MET A 68 9.72 3.85 2.71
N ILE A 69 8.76 4.36 3.47
CA ILE A 69 8.93 5.55 4.31
C ILE A 69 8.56 5.19 5.73
N GLU A 70 9.50 5.38 6.66
CA GLU A 70 9.22 5.23 8.08
C GLU A 70 8.65 6.54 8.64
N VAL A 71 7.39 6.48 9.09
CA VAL A 71 6.74 7.62 9.74
C VAL A 71 7.21 7.73 11.19
N ARG A 72 7.75 8.89 11.55
CA ARG A 72 8.24 9.26 12.87
C ARG A 72 7.53 10.55 13.32
N PRO A 73 7.46 10.84 14.63
CA PRO A 73 6.83 12.07 15.11
C PRO A 73 7.38 13.35 14.48
N ASN A 74 8.67 13.38 14.15
CA ASN A 74 9.36 14.55 13.59
C ASN A 74 9.25 14.69 12.06
N ASN A 75 8.71 13.71 11.32
CA ASN A 75 8.52 13.80 9.88
C ASN A 75 7.04 13.71 9.45
N ARG A 76 6.13 13.34 10.37
CA ARG A 76 4.71 13.11 10.08
C ARG A 76 4.05 14.27 9.31
N ASP A 77 4.23 15.50 9.78
CA ASP A 77 3.56 16.65 9.19
C ASP A 77 4.15 17.02 7.82
N GLN A 78 5.47 16.88 7.65
CA GLN A 78 6.15 17.10 6.38
C GLN A 78 5.73 16.08 5.31
N LEU A 79 5.54 14.82 5.71
CA LEU A 79 5.14 13.75 4.79
C LEU A 79 3.79 14.00 4.14
N VAL A 80 2.88 14.75 4.77
CA VAL A 80 1.58 15.10 4.17
C VAL A 80 1.79 15.88 2.88
N THR A 81 2.60 16.94 2.92
CA THR A 81 2.89 17.76 1.74
C THR A 81 3.69 16.98 0.72
N GLU A 82 4.77 16.31 1.14
CA GLU A 82 5.65 15.56 0.22
C GLU A 82 4.90 14.46 -0.55
N LEU A 83 4.05 13.69 0.13
CA LEU A 83 3.31 12.60 -0.52
C LEU A 83 2.17 13.13 -1.40
N SER A 84 1.52 14.22 -0.99
CA SER A 84 0.48 14.84 -1.81
C SER A 84 1.07 15.35 -3.14
N ASP A 85 2.20 16.05 -3.08
CA ASP A 85 2.88 16.58 -4.28
C ASP A 85 3.31 15.46 -5.22
N ARG A 86 3.87 14.36 -4.68
CA ARG A 86 4.28 13.18 -5.46
C ARG A 86 3.13 12.46 -6.15
N LEU A 87 1.94 12.46 -5.56
CA LEU A 87 0.77 11.72 -6.05
C LEU A 87 -0.14 12.55 -6.96
N MET A 88 -0.01 13.89 -6.92
CA MET A 88 -0.73 14.81 -7.81
C MET A 88 0.06 15.21 -9.06
N ALA A 89 1.34 14.84 -9.16
CA ALA A 89 2.19 15.04 -10.33
C ALA A 89 1.87 14.04 -11.47
#